data_AF-A0A3N5M3K9-F1
#
_entry.id   AF-A0A3N5M3K9-F1
#
_cell.length_a   1.000
_cell.length_b   1.000
_cell.length_c   1.000
_cell.angle_alpha   90.00
_cell.angle_beta   90.00
_cell.angle_gamma   90.00
#
_symmetry.space_group_name_H-M   'P 1'
#
loop_
_entity.id
_entity.type
_entity.pdbx_description
1 polymer ?
#
loop_
_entity_poly.entity_id
_entity_poly.type
_entity_poly.pdbx_seq_one_letter_code
_entity_poly.pdbx_strand_id
1 'polypeptide(L)'
;MPDKLRIGAKIGTYDPFWIQVREAVHSVAQQAGVDLIPIEITDKPGNLTPEEQASLVDEFLAQSLGALICWNLPTAMLNRLLELGLPAIYLSESAIRHPRFVSPVGLGEAAAMVGSFLIEKLGGRGHVLCVGGLLEKDGEDGSSRIQGFQEYLRSYPEIAVTYIPCSWRYETAL
;
A
#
# COMPACT_ATOMS: atom_id res chain seq x y z
N MET A 1 -2.82 26.74 -24.27
CA MET A 1 -3.26 25.36 -23.98
C MET A 1 -3.60 25.34 -22.50
N PRO A 2 -4.70 24.73 -22.03
CA PRO A 2 -4.92 24.59 -20.60
C PRO A 2 -3.73 23.83 -20.00
N ASP A 3 -3.21 24.31 -18.88
CA ASP A 3 -2.09 23.66 -18.20
C ASP A 3 -2.49 22.23 -17.82
N LYS A 4 -1.68 21.25 -18.20
CA LYS A 4 -1.91 19.85 -17.82
C LYS A 4 -1.89 19.73 -16.30
N LEU A 5 -2.83 18.98 -15.73
CA LEU A 5 -2.82 18.67 -14.31
C LEU A 5 -1.51 17.96 -13.96
N ARG A 6 -0.76 18.49 -12.99
CA ARG A 6 0.49 17.91 -12.50
C ARG A 6 0.22 17.05 -11.28
N ILE A 7 0.55 15.76 -11.33
CA ILE A 7 0.38 14.83 -10.21
C ILE A 7 1.74 14.28 -9.82
N GLY A 8 2.09 14.41 -8.55
CA GLY A 8 3.30 13.81 -8.00
C GLY A 8 3.14 12.29 -7.89
N ALA A 9 4.18 11.52 -8.20
CA ALA A 9 4.17 10.07 -8.11
C ALA A 9 5.39 9.57 -7.35
N LYS A 10 5.16 9.14 -6.10
CA LYS A 10 6.14 8.40 -5.29
C LYS A 10 5.81 6.90 -5.35
N ILE A 11 6.24 6.26 -6.43
CA ILE A 11 6.08 4.82 -6.67
C ILE A 11 7.48 4.24 -6.88
N GLY A 12 7.98 3.52 -5.89
CA GLY A 12 9.30 2.89 -6.00
C GLY A 12 9.30 1.71 -6.95
N THR A 13 10.48 1.24 -7.33
CA THR A 13 10.68 0.01 -8.12
C THR A 13 11.37 -1.06 -7.30
N TYR A 14 10.91 -1.22 -6.06
CA TYR A 14 11.55 -2.12 -5.10
C TYR A 14 11.46 -3.58 -5.54
N ASP A 15 10.41 -3.93 -6.29
CA ASP A 15 10.18 -5.28 -6.76
C ASP A 15 9.25 -5.36 -8.01
N PRO A 16 9.09 -6.53 -8.65
CA PRO A 16 8.27 -6.70 -9.85
C PRO A 16 6.80 -6.29 -9.69
N PHE A 17 6.20 -6.41 -8.51
CA PHE A 17 4.83 -5.95 -8.26
C PHE A 17 4.78 -4.41 -8.36
N TRP A 18 5.69 -3.71 -7.69
CA TRP A 18 5.73 -2.24 -7.74
C TRP A 18 6.11 -1.69 -9.12
N ILE A 19 6.90 -2.42 -9.90
CA ILE A 19 7.15 -2.10 -11.31
C ILE A 19 5.84 -2.13 -12.10
N GLN A 20 5.04 -3.19 -11.96
CA GLN A 20 3.74 -3.30 -12.64
C GLN A 20 2.76 -2.21 -12.21
N VAL A 21 2.69 -1.91 -10.90
CA VAL A 21 1.86 -0.81 -10.39
C VAL A 21 2.29 0.52 -11.00
N ARG A 22 3.58 0.81 -11.06
CA ARG A 22 4.11 2.02 -11.68
C ARG A 22 3.73 2.10 -13.15
N GLU A 23 3.93 1.03 -13.92
CA GLU A 23 3.57 0.98 -15.35
C GLU A 23 2.08 1.21 -15.58
N ALA A 24 1.22 0.60 -14.76
CA ALA A 24 -0.23 0.81 -14.83
C ALA A 24 -0.60 2.28 -14.55
N VAL A 25 -0.01 2.90 -13.51
CA VAL A 25 -0.24 4.31 -13.19
C VAL A 25 0.21 5.22 -14.34
N HIS A 26 1.40 4.99 -14.90
CA HIS A 26 1.90 5.76 -16.05
C HIS A 26 0.99 5.63 -17.28
N SER A 27 0.51 4.41 -17.58
CA SER A 27 -0.39 4.16 -18.70
C SER A 27 -1.70 4.95 -18.55
N VAL A 28 -2.32 4.89 -17.36
CA VAL A 28 -3.56 5.63 -17.07
C VAL A 28 -3.33 7.14 -17.10
N ALA A 29 -2.22 7.64 -16.53
CA ALA A 29 -1.89 9.07 -16.54
C ALA A 29 -1.73 9.61 -17.97
N GLN A 30 -1.05 8.85 -18.84
CA GLN A 30 -0.89 9.19 -20.25
C GLN A 30 -2.24 9.27 -20.98
N GLN A 31 -3.11 8.29 -20.77
CA GLN A 31 -4.46 8.27 -21.36
C GLN A 31 -5.33 9.44 -20.86
N ALA A 32 -5.18 9.81 -19.59
CA ALA A 32 -5.89 10.92 -18.97
C ALA A 32 -5.31 12.31 -19.33
N GLY A 33 -4.16 12.38 -20.02
CA GLY A 33 -3.48 13.63 -20.35
C GLY A 33 -2.89 14.36 -19.15
N VAL A 34 -2.61 13.65 -18.06
CA VAL A 34 -1.99 14.15 -16.82
C VAL A 34 -0.48 14.17 -16.97
N ASP A 35 0.17 15.18 -16.40
CA ASP A 35 1.63 15.25 -16.26
C ASP A 35 2.06 14.60 -14.94
N LEU A 36 2.72 13.44 -15.03
CA LEU A 36 3.12 12.66 -13.87
C LEU A 36 4.56 13.03 -13.48
N ILE A 37 4.71 13.69 -12.34
CA ILE A 37 6.00 14.15 -11.82
C ILE A 37 6.58 13.09 -10.89
N PRO A 38 7.70 12.43 -11.24
CA PRO A 38 8.32 11.46 -10.35
C PRO A 38 8.83 12.17 -9.08
N ILE A 39 8.55 11.57 -7.92
CA ILE A 39 9.06 12.04 -6.64
C ILE A 39 9.97 10.97 -6.07
N GLU A 40 11.25 11.31 -6.04
CA GLU A 40 12.30 10.48 -5.45
C GLU A 40 12.54 10.94 -4.01
N ILE A 41 12.50 10.00 -3.08
CA ILE A 41 12.92 10.23 -1.69
C ILE A 41 14.04 9.25 -1.42
N THR A 42 15.21 9.79 -1.07
CA THR A 42 16.46 9.03 -0.92
C THR A 42 16.36 7.99 0.21
N ASP A 43 15.71 8.35 1.31
CA ASP A 43 15.50 7.48 2.46
C ASP A 43 14.04 7.03 2.61
N LYS A 44 13.83 5.93 3.34
CA LYS A 44 12.48 5.52 3.74
C LYS A 44 11.88 6.63 4.60
N PRO A 45 10.73 7.23 4.24
CA PRO A 45 10.20 8.37 4.97
C PRO A 45 9.90 8.10 6.45
N GLY A 46 9.60 6.85 6.83
CA GLY A 46 9.44 6.45 8.24
C GLY A 46 10.73 6.46 9.07
N ASN A 47 11.91 6.45 8.44
CA ASN A 47 13.19 6.55 9.14
C ASN A 47 13.64 7.99 9.37
N LEU A 48 12.97 8.96 8.76
CA LEU A 48 13.31 10.37 8.85
C LEU A 48 12.91 10.95 10.20
N THR A 49 13.71 11.88 10.69
CA THR A 49 13.37 12.71 11.86
C THR A 49 12.12 13.56 11.58
N PRO A 50 11.40 14.01 12.63
CA PRO A 50 10.25 14.90 12.45
C PRO A 50 10.57 16.16 11.63
N GLU A 51 11.76 16.73 11.80
CA GLU A 51 12.22 17.91 11.06
C GLU A 51 12.44 17.62 9.57
N GLU A 52 13.02 16.47 9.24
CA GLU A 52 13.16 16.01 7.84
C GLU A 52 11.80 15.71 7.21
N GLN A 53 10.87 15.10 7.95
CA GLN A 53 9.51 14.90 7.47
C GLN A 53 8.77 16.21 7.20
N ALA A 54 8.93 17.22 8.09
CA ALA A 54 8.36 18.54 7.87
C ALA A 54 8.95 19.22 6.63
N SER A 55 10.27 19.09 6.44
CA SER A 55 10.95 19.63 5.25
C SER A 55 10.42 19.00 3.96
N LEU A 56 10.21 17.67 3.95
CA LEU A 56 9.59 16.99 2.81
C LEU A 56 8.16 17.47 2.54
N VAL A 57 7.36 17.73 3.57
CA VAL A 57 6.01 18.30 3.40
C VAL A 57 6.08 19.65 2.69
N ASP A 58 7.00 20.52 3.11
CA ASP A 58 7.19 21.83 2.49
C ASP A 58 7.65 21.70 1.03
N GLU A 59 8.54 20.74 0.73
CA GLU A 59 8.96 20.43 -0.64
C GLU A 59 7.79 19.96 -1.52
N PHE A 60 6.93 19.07 -1.03
CA PHE A 60 5.74 18.61 -1.76
C PHE A 60 4.81 19.78 -2.11
N LEU A 61 4.60 20.70 -1.17
CA LEU A 61 3.74 21.86 -1.35
C LEU A 61 4.35 22.88 -2.32
N ALA A 62 5.67 23.10 -2.22
CA ALA A 62 6.40 23.99 -3.12
C ALA A 62 6.30 23.57 -4.60
N GLN A 63 6.21 22.27 -4.87
CA GLN A 63 6.04 21.75 -6.23
C GLN A 63 4.70 22.12 -6.89
N SER A 64 3.73 22.67 -6.14
CA SER A 64 2.41 23.08 -6.63
C SER A 64 1.69 21.95 -7.40
N LEU A 65 1.72 20.75 -6.83
CA LEU A 65 1.09 19.56 -7.39
C LEU A 65 -0.43 19.63 -7.19
N GLY A 66 -1.19 19.14 -8.17
CA GLY A 66 -2.64 19.01 -8.06
C GLY A 66 -3.10 17.81 -7.23
N ALA A 67 -2.26 16.77 -7.12
CA ALA A 67 -2.45 15.61 -6.27
C ALA A 67 -1.12 14.86 -6.07
N LEU A 68 -1.11 13.91 -5.13
CA LEU A 68 0.00 13.00 -4.86
C LEU A 68 -0.46 11.54 -4.96
N ILE A 69 0.19 10.74 -5.80
CA ILE A 69 0.10 9.28 -5.80
C ILE A 69 1.28 8.76 -4.98
N CYS A 70 1.03 8.00 -3.92
CA CYS A 70 2.11 7.53 -3.06
C CYS A 70 1.82 6.21 -2.35
N TRP A 71 2.89 5.59 -1.90
CA TRP A 71 2.90 4.48 -0.95
C TRP A 71 3.97 4.75 0.11
N ASN A 72 3.75 4.20 1.32
CA ASN A 72 4.73 4.19 2.41
C ASN A 72 5.20 5.60 2.78
N LEU A 73 4.22 6.48 3.03
CA LEU A 73 4.42 7.74 3.74
C LEU A 73 3.89 7.60 5.17
N PRO A 74 4.58 8.12 6.19
CA PRO A 74 4.07 8.18 7.55
C PRO A 74 2.67 8.80 7.58
N THR A 75 1.77 8.19 8.35
CA THR A 75 0.38 8.65 8.50
C THR A 75 0.30 10.12 8.90
N ALA A 76 1.19 10.57 9.81
CA ALA A 76 1.24 11.97 10.23
C ALA A 76 1.56 12.92 9.07
N MET A 77 2.53 12.55 8.22
CA MET A 77 2.92 13.34 7.06
C MET A 77 1.79 13.41 6.02
N LEU A 78 1.13 12.29 5.77
CA LEU A 78 0.00 12.20 4.84
C LEU A 78 -1.20 13.03 5.33
N ASN A 79 -1.55 12.94 6.61
CA ASN A 79 -2.59 13.80 7.20
C ASN A 79 -2.24 15.28 7.07
N ARG A 80 -0.97 15.66 7.29
CA ARG A 80 -0.53 17.05 7.15
C ARG A 80 -0.69 17.57 5.73
N LEU A 81 -0.31 16.80 4.73
CA LEU A 81 -0.50 17.15 3.32
C LEU A 81 -1.99 17.32 2.98
N LEU A 82 -2.84 16.40 3.46
CA LEU A 82 -4.28 16.44 3.27
C LEU A 82 -4.93 17.65 3.93
N GLU A 83 -4.49 18.06 5.12
CA GLU A 83 -4.93 19.29 5.79
C GLU A 83 -4.54 20.54 5.00
N LEU A 84 -3.29 20.59 4.52
CA LEU A 84 -2.71 21.75 3.84
C LEU A 84 -3.20 21.94 2.41
N GLY A 85 -3.94 20.99 1.85
CA GLY A 85 -4.58 21.21 0.56
C GLY A 85 -4.44 20.07 -0.42
N LEU A 86 -3.38 19.28 -0.29
CA LEU A 86 -2.90 18.37 -1.32
C LEU A 86 -3.69 17.05 -1.27
N PRO A 87 -4.51 16.74 -2.29
CA PRO A 87 -5.18 15.46 -2.38
C PRO A 87 -4.19 14.32 -2.54
N ALA A 88 -4.52 13.14 -2.02
CA ALA A 88 -3.66 11.96 -2.14
C ALA A 88 -4.43 10.70 -2.57
N ILE A 89 -3.82 9.97 -3.49
CA ILE A 89 -4.21 8.63 -3.94
C ILE A 89 -3.16 7.67 -3.37
N TYR A 90 -3.54 6.95 -2.32
CA TYR A 90 -2.63 6.03 -1.64
C TYR A 90 -2.71 4.64 -2.28
N LEU A 91 -1.57 4.01 -2.49
CA LEU A 91 -1.47 2.75 -3.24
C LEU A 91 -1.59 1.48 -2.37
N SER A 92 -1.85 1.62 -1.08
CA SER A 92 -2.14 0.49 -0.18
C SER A 92 -3.36 0.79 0.70
N GLU A 93 -3.85 -0.20 1.44
CA GLU A 93 -4.91 0.04 2.42
C GLU A 93 -4.50 1.04 3.49
N SER A 94 -5.47 1.84 3.93
CA SER A 94 -5.28 2.82 4.99
C SER A 94 -6.56 3.02 5.80
N ALA A 95 -6.37 3.27 7.09
CA ALA A 95 -7.44 3.67 8.00
C ALA A 95 -7.80 5.17 7.88
N ILE A 96 -7.03 5.97 7.14
CA ILE A 96 -7.28 7.41 6.98
C ILE A 96 -8.64 7.63 6.31
N ARG A 97 -9.41 8.59 6.83
CA ARG A 97 -10.71 9.02 6.29
C ARG A 97 -10.67 10.52 6.10
N HIS A 98 -10.61 10.95 4.83
CA HIS A 98 -10.54 12.36 4.46
C HIS A 98 -11.14 12.54 3.06
N PRO A 99 -11.91 13.61 2.78
CA PRO A 99 -12.61 13.79 1.49
C PRO A 99 -11.66 13.94 0.28
N ARG A 100 -10.40 14.32 0.51
CA ARG A 100 -9.33 14.42 -0.51
C ARG A 100 -8.39 13.21 -0.53
N PHE A 101 -8.80 12.12 0.09
CA PHE A 101 -7.99 10.92 0.24
C PHE A 101 -8.74 9.69 -0.26
N VAL A 102 -8.06 8.88 -1.05
CA VAL A 102 -8.55 7.56 -1.46
C VAL A 102 -7.45 6.53 -1.33
N SER A 103 -7.84 5.31 -0.98
CA SER A 103 -6.97 4.14 -0.90
C SER A 103 -7.72 2.90 -1.36
N PRO A 104 -7.01 1.85 -1.83
CA PRO A 104 -7.58 0.51 -1.93
C PRO A 104 -8.26 0.08 -0.63
N VAL A 105 -9.27 -0.77 -0.78
CA VAL A 105 -9.97 -1.50 0.28
C VAL A 105 -10.29 -2.89 -0.24
N GLY A 106 -10.53 -3.84 0.65
CA GLY A 106 -11.00 -5.18 0.28
C GLY A 106 -9.93 -6.27 0.33
N LEU A 107 -8.74 -5.98 0.88
CA LEU A 107 -7.64 -6.94 0.89
C LEU A 107 -7.90 -8.09 1.87
N GLY A 108 -8.65 -7.85 2.95
CA GLY A 108 -9.14 -8.89 3.85
C GLY A 108 -10.09 -9.86 3.16
N GLU A 109 -11.05 -9.35 2.40
CA GLU A 109 -11.99 -10.14 1.60
C GLU A 109 -11.25 -10.92 0.50
N ALA A 110 -10.25 -10.30 -0.14
CA ALA A 110 -9.38 -10.99 -1.07
C ALA A 110 -8.64 -12.16 -0.42
N ALA A 111 -8.16 -11.99 0.80
CA ALA A 111 -7.52 -13.07 1.55
C ALA A 111 -8.52 -14.14 2.03
N ALA A 112 -9.75 -13.77 2.35
CA ALA A 112 -10.83 -14.73 2.64
C ALA A 112 -11.13 -15.62 1.42
N MET A 113 -11.07 -15.09 0.19
CA MET A 113 -11.20 -15.89 -1.03
C MET A 113 -10.09 -16.96 -1.13
N VAL A 114 -8.86 -16.64 -0.72
CA VAL A 114 -7.76 -17.62 -0.64
C VAL A 114 -8.08 -18.70 0.40
N GLY A 115 -8.61 -18.32 1.57
CA GLY A 115 -9.11 -19.26 2.57
C GLY A 115 -10.15 -20.22 2.00
N SER A 116 -11.14 -19.68 1.28
CA SER A 116 -12.19 -20.47 0.62
C SER A 116 -11.62 -21.49 -0.36
N PHE A 117 -10.69 -21.06 -1.20
CA PHE A 117 -10.02 -21.94 -2.15
C PHE A 117 -9.28 -23.08 -1.45
N LEU A 118 -8.52 -22.80 -0.37
CA LEU A 118 -7.78 -23.82 0.35
C LEU A 118 -8.70 -24.84 1.03
N ILE A 119 -9.78 -24.38 1.66
CA ILE A 119 -10.78 -25.27 2.27
C ILE A 119 -11.34 -26.26 1.26
N GLU A 120 -11.73 -25.78 0.07
CA GLU A 120 -12.24 -26.62 -1.01
C GLU A 120 -11.23 -27.69 -1.39
N LYS A 121 -9.95 -27.32 -1.57
CA LYS A 121 -8.89 -28.25 -1.96
C LYS A 121 -8.51 -29.25 -0.87
N LEU A 122 -8.63 -28.88 0.39
CA LEU A 122 -8.30 -29.71 1.53
C LEU A 122 -9.48 -30.57 2.02
N GLY A 123 -10.68 -30.35 1.47
CA GLY A 123 -11.90 -31.02 1.94
C GLY A 123 -12.25 -30.65 3.39
N GLY A 124 -11.95 -29.42 3.79
CA GLY A 124 -12.27 -28.89 5.13
C GLY A 124 -11.38 -29.39 6.27
N ARG A 125 -10.28 -30.12 6.02
CA ARG A 125 -9.38 -30.65 7.05
C ARG A 125 -7.91 -30.58 6.66
N GLY A 126 -7.02 -30.44 7.63
CA GLY A 126 -5.57 -30.51 7.41
C GLY A 126 -4.79 -29.37 8.06
N HIS A 127 -3.65 -29.04 7.49
CA HIS A 127 -2.75 -28.02 8.03
C HIS A 127 -2.37 -27.01 6.96
N VAL A 128 -2.49 -25.72 7.28
CA VAL A 128 -2.14 -24.61 6.40
C VAL A 128 -1.03 -23.79 7.05
N LEU A 129 0.03 -23.55 6.27
CA LEU A 129 1.10 -22.64 6.63
C LEU A 129 0.85 -21.27 5.98
N CYS A 130 0.74 -20.23 6.80
CA CYS A 130 0.62 -18.84 6.38
C CYS A 130 1.93 -18.10 6.70
N VAL A 131 2.56 -17.48 5.70
CA VAL A 131 3.88 -16.86 5.84
C VAL A 131 3.85 -15.44 5.28
N GLY A 132 4.40 -14.48 6.04
CA GLY A 132 4.58 -13.10 5.59
C GLY A 132 3.74 -12.08 6.34
N GLY A 133 4.18 -10.82 6.31
CA GLY A 133 3.52 -9.68 6.95
C GLY A 133 3.94 -9.47 8.41
N LEU A 134 3.34 -8.44 9.01
CA LEU A 134 3.49 -7.96 10.40
C LEU A 134 4.91 -7.53 10.81
N LEU A 135 5.83 -7.33 9.86
CA LEU A 135 7.17 -6.81 10.14
C LEU A 135 7.39 -5.36 9.70
N GLU A 136 6.46 -4.79 8.94
CA GLU A 136 6.52 -3.36 8.58
C GLU A 136 6.07 -2.52 9.78
N LYS A 137 6.84 -1.48 10.11
CA LYS A 137 6.56 -0.62 11.29
C LYS A 137 5.54 0.46 11.01
N ASP A 138 5.47 0.91 9.76
CA ASP A 138 4.63 2.02 9.32
C ASP A 138 3.94 1.66 8.00
N GLY A 139 2.66 2.02 7.89
CA GLY A 139 1.86 1.76 6.70
C GLY A 139 1.16 0.40 6.74
N GLU A 140 1.01 -0.22 5.57
CA GLU A 140 0.33 -1.50 5.42
C GLU A 140 1.31 -2.66 5.64
N ASP A 141 0.98 -3.54 6.57
CA ASP A 141 1.84 -4.63 7.05
C ASP A 141 1.26 -6.04 6.74
N GLY A 142 0.18 -6.12 5.97
CA GLY A 142 -0.53 -7.37 5.70
C GLY A 142 -1.58 -7.75 6.75
N SER A 143 -1.77 -6.95 7.80
CA SER A 143 -2.69 -7.27 8.91
C SER A 143 -4.12 -7.55 8.44
N SER A 144 -4.68 -6.74 7.54
CA SER A 144 -6.04 -6.93 7.02
C SER A 144 -6.19 -8.26 6.27
N ARG A 145 -5.21 -8.63 5.45
CA ARG A 145 -5.17 -9.90 4.72
C ARG A 145 -5.09 -11.07 5.68
N ILE A 146 -4.18 -11.01 6.66
CA ILE A 146 -4.00 -12.07 7.66
C ILE A 146 -5.29 -12.24 8.47
N GLN A 147 -5.91 -11.14 8.88
CA GLN A 147 -7.18 -11.15 9.58
C GLN A 147 -8.29 -11.80 8.75
N GLY A 148 -8.50 -11.34 7.52
CA GLY A 148 -9.56 -11.88 6.65
C GLY A 148 -9.38 -13.37 6.33
N PHE A 149 -8.14 -13.81 6.12
CA PHE A 149 -7.80 -15.21 5.96
C PHE A 149 -8.11 -16.04 7.22
N GLN A 150 -7.63 -15.59 8.39
CA GLN A 150 -7.84 -16.29 9.65
C GLN A 150 -9.32 -16.33 10.05
N GLU A 151 -10.05 -15.23 9.86
CA GLU A 151 -11.49 -15.14 10.12
C GLU A 151 -12.27 -16.15 9.32
N TYR A 152 -11.96 -16.30 8.03
CA TYR A 152 -12.58 -17.30 7.18
C TYR A 152 -12.33 -18.72 7.69
N LEU A 153 -11.09 -19.02 8.09
CA LEU A 153 -10.72 -20.37 8.55
C LEU A 153 -11.28 -20.73 9.93
N ARG A 154 -11.69 -19.77 10.77
CA ARG A 154 -12.31 -20.05 12.09
C ARG A 154 -13.55 -20.93 12.01
N SER A 155 -14.26 -20.91 10.87
CA SER A 155 -15.42 -21.77 10.64
C SER A 155 -15.07 -23.25 10.38
N TYR A 156 -13.78 -23.59 10.27
CA TYR A 156 -13.28 -24.91 9.91
C TYR A 156 -12.31 -25.44 10.99
N PRO A 157 -12.82 -26.00 12.10
CA PRO A 157 -11.99 -26.39 13.25
C PRO A 157 -11.03 -27.56 12.96
N GLU A 158 -11.26 -28.33 11.90
CA GLU A 158 -10.36 -29.41 11.45
C GLU A 158 -9.16 -28.89 10.63
N ILE A 159 -9.07 -27.59 10.41
CA ILE A 159 -7.94 -26.92 9.78
C ILE A 159 -7.06 -26.30 10.86
N ALA A 160 -5.86 -26.82 10.99
CA ALA A 160 -4.81 -26.20 11.78
C ALA A 160 -4.09 -25.13 10.94
N VAL A 161 -3.83 -23.96 11.52
CA VAL A 161 -3.08 -22.89 10.87
C VAL A 161 -1.82 -22.59 11.67
N THR A 162 -0.67 -22.65 11.02
CA THR A 162 0.58 -22.08 11.54
C THR A 162 0.87 -20.79 10.79
N TYR A 163 1.12 -19.72 11.54
CA TYR A 163 1.47 -18.41 10.98
C TYR A 163 2.92 -18.06 11.33
N ILE A 164 3.69 -17.61 10.34
CA ILE A 164 5.08 -17.17 10.48
C ILE A 164 5.21 -15.74 9.91
N PRO A 165 5.38 -14.71 10.76
CA PRO A 165 5.62 -13.35 10.27
C PRO A 165 7.00 -13.28 9.61
N CYS A 166 7.06 -12.68 8.43
CA CYS A 166 8.32 -12.42 7.74
C CYS A 166 8.19 -11.24 6.77
N SER A 167 9.32 -10.60 6.46
CA SER A 167 9.38 -9.61 5.40
C SER A 167 9.39 -10.32 4.06
N TRP A 168 8.67 -9.78 3.09
CA TRP A 168 8.77 -10.30 1.73
C TRP A 168 10.15 -10.00 1.14
N ARG A 169 10.85 -11.04 0.69
CA ARG A 169 12.17 -10.94 0.07
C ARG A 169 12.24 -11.91 -1.09
N TYR A 170 12.22 -11.38 -2.31
CA TYR A 170 12.25 -12.18 -3.53
C TYR A 170 13.50 -13.05 -3.63
N GLU A 171 14.65 -12.58 -3.14
CA GLU A 171 15.92 -13.31 -3.16
C GLU A 171 15.93 -14.56 -2.26
N THR A 172 15.01 -14.64 -1.30
CA THR A 172 14.91 -15.74 -0.33
C THR A 172 13.57 -16.47 -0.39
N ALA A 173 12.69 -16.10 -1.32
CA ALA A 173 11.46 -16.82 -1.58
C ALA A 173 11.80 -18.08 -2.39
N LEU A 174 11.63 -19.25 -1.78
CA LEU A 174 11.88 -20.56 -2.39
C LEU A 174 10.89 -20.86 -3.53
#